data_AF-A0A929GZX9-F1
#
_entry.id   AF-A0A929GZX9-F1
#
_cell.length_a   1.000
_cell.length_b   1.000
_cell.length_c   1.000
_cell.angle_alpha   90.00
_cell.angle_beta   90.00
_cell.angle_gamma   90.00
#
_symmetry.space_group_name_H-M   'P 1'
#
loop_
_entity.id
_entity.type
_entity.pdbx_description
1 polymer ?
#
loop_
_entity_poly.entity_id
_entity_poly.type
_entity_poly.pdbx_seq_one_letter_code
_entity_poly.pdbx_strand_id
1 'polypeptide(L)'
;MKSATEYLWFNTRHEHEYVNITDEVEKVVAGSGIKEGFVLVSAMHITAGVYVNDAESGLIEDIEEWLEKLAPYRPDYRHHRTGEMNGDAHLKSLLIHHEVIVPITDGRLDLGPW
;
A
#
# COMPACT_ATOMS: atom_id res chain seq x y z
N MET A 1 -5.36 -22.69 -15.38
CA MET A 1 -5.00 -21.67 -14.37
C MET A 1 -5.67 -20.37 -14.79
N LYS A 2 -6.45 -19.73 -13.91
CA LYS A 2 -7.04 -18.41 -14.18
C LYS A 2 -6.09 -17.34 -13.65
N SER A 3 -6.01 -16.21 -14.32
CA SER A 3 -5.32 -15.01 -13.85
C SER A 3 -6.12 -13.78 -14.26
N ALA A 4 -6.05 -12.73 -13.46
CA ALA A 4 -6.58 -11.42 -13.77
C ALA A 4 -5.54 -10.37 -13.36
N THR A 5 -5.53 -9.24 -14.05
CA THR A 5 -4.63 -8.12 -13.77
C THR A 5 -5.42 -6.85 -13.91
N GLU A 6 -5.34 -5.99 -12.90
CA GLU A 6 -5.96 -4.68 -12.89
C GLU A 6 -4.95 -3.67 -12.34
N TYR A 7 -5.05 -2.43 -12.81
CA TYR A 7 -4.18 -1.34 -12.38
C TYR A 7 -5.03 -0.25 -11.72
N LEU A 8 -4.75 0.01 -10.44
CA LEU A 8 -5.34 1.13 -9.71
C LEU A 8 -4.40 2.34 -9.82
N TRP A 9 -4.94 3.49 -10.20
CA TRP A 9 -4.20 4.73 -10.42
C TRP A 9 -4.59 5.77 -9.38
N PHE A 10 -3.59 6.40 -8.77
CA PHE A 10 -3.79 7.39 -7.72
C PHE A 10 -3.06 8.69 -8.07
N ASN A 11 -3.70 9.81 -7.75
CA ASN A 11 -3.09 11.12 -7.74
C ASN A 11 -3.53 11.79 -6.43
N THR A 12 -2.71 11.61 -5.40
CA THR A 12 -3.00 12.06 -4.03
C THR A 12 -2.92 13.58 -3.95
N ARG A 13 -3.65 14.15 -2.98
CA ARG A 13 -3.68 15.61 -2.75
C ARG A 13 -2.59 16.05 -1.79
N HIS A 14 -2.13 15.14 -0.96
CA HIS A 14 -1.12 15.35 0.06
C HIS A 14 0.11 14.49 -0.24
N GLU A 15 1.26 14.92 0.29
CA GLU A 15 2.54 14.20 0.15
C GLU A 15 2.47 12.81 0.78
N HIS A 16 1.88 12.73 1.98
CA HIS A 16 1.46 11.48 2.61
C HIS A 16 -0.07 11.41 2.63
N GLU A 17 -0.62 10.32 2.13
CA GLU A 17 -2.05 10.06 2.12
C GLU A 17 -2.28 8.55 2.21
N TYR A 18 -3.17 8.14 3.13
CA TYR A 18 -3.52 6.74 3.36
C TYR A 18 -4.86 6.46 2.69
N VAL A 19 -4.85 5.65 1.63
CA VAL A 19 -6.03 5.33 0.83
C VAL A 19 -6.44 3.89 1.11
N ASN A 20 -7.62 3.69 1.67
CA ASN A 20 -8.21 2.36 1.79
C ASN A 20 -8.72 1.91 0.41
N ILE A 21 -8.17 0.80 -0.09
CA ILE A 21 -8.46 0.25 -1.42
C ILE A 21 -9.13 -1.13 -1.36
N THR A 22 -9.60 -1.56 -0.19
CA THR A 22 -10.14 -2.91 0.01
C THR A 22 -11.33 -3.18 -0.91
N ASP A 23 -12.27 -2.23 -1.02
CA ASP A 23 -13.45 -2.36 -1.89
C ASP A 23 -13.07 -2.47 -3.38
N GLU A 24 -12.03 -1.75 -3.82
CA GLU A 24 -11.49 -1.85 -5.18
C GLU A 24 -10.92 -3.24 -5.44
N VAL A 25 -10.11 -3.77 -4.51
CA VAL A 25 -9.52 -5.10 -4.63
C VAL A 25 -10.60 -6.19 -4.60
N GLU A 26 -11.62 -6.06 -3.74
CA GLU A 26 -12.77 -6.97 -3.73
C GLU A 26 -13.51 -7.01 -5.07
N LYS A 27 -13.73 -5.85 -5.70
CA LYS A 27 -14.34 -5.78 -7.05
C LYS A 27 -13.48 -6.50 -8.09
N VAL A 28 -12.15 -6.36 -8.03
CA VAL A 28 -11.22 -7.07 -8.92
C VAL A 28 -11.31 -8.59 -8.70
N VAL A 29 -11.30 -9.04 -7.45
CA VAL A 29 -11.43 -10.47 -7.10
C VAL A 29 -12.76 -11.02 -7.58
N ALA A 30 -13.87 -10.34 -7.31
CA ALA A 30 -15.20 -10.75 -7.76
C ALA A 30 -15.29 -10.81 -9.30
N GLY A 31 -14.75 -9.81 -10.00
CA GLY A 31 -14.72 -9.74 -11.46
C GLY A 31 -13.83 -10.81 -12.12
N SER A 32 -12.77 -11.26 -11.42
CA SER A 32 -11.85 -12.28 -11.94
C SER A 32 -12.49 -13.67 -12.10
N GLY A 33 -13.55 -13.96 -11.34
CA GLY A 33 -14.16 -15.29 -11.26
C GLY A 33 -13.22 -16.39 -10.74
N ILE A 34 -12.14 -16.02 -10.05
CA ILE A 34 -11.26 -16.93 -9.30
C ILE A 34 -11.99 -17.34 -8.01
N LYS A 35 -11.96 -18.63 -7.67
CA LYS A 35 -12.61 -19.16 -6.45
C LYS A 35 -11.63 -19.45 -5.34
N GLU A 36 -10.54 -20.13 -5.67
CA GLU A 36 -9.43 -20.42 -4.74
C GLU A 36 -8.14 -19.90 -5.36
N GLY A 37 -7.34 -19.16 -4.58
CA GLY A 37 -6.07 -18.62 -5.05
C GLY A 37 -5.50 -17.54 -4.16
N PHE A 38 -4.78 -16.61 -4.76
CA PHE A 38 -4.18 -15.46 -4.09
C PHE A 38 -4.34 -14.22 -4.97
N VAL A 39 -4.44 -13.06 -4.33
CA VAL A 39 -4.23 -11.76 -4.97
C VAL A 39 -2.93 -11.15 -4.45
N LEU A 40 -2.07 -10.75 -5.38
CA LEU A 40 -0.92 -9.89 -5.10
C LEU A 40 -1.37 -8.45 -5.32
N VAL A 41 -1.20 -7.60 -4.31
CA VAL A 41 -1.43 -6.15 -4.40
C VAL A 41 -0.11 -5.46 -4.14
N SER A 42 0.39 -4.70 -5.12
CA SER A 42 1.76 -4.16 -5.08
C SER A 42 1.78 -2.72 -5.60
N ALA A 43 2.47 -1.85 -4.86
CA ALA A 43 2.83 -0.52 -5.30
C ALA A 43 3.95 -0.63 -6.35
N MET A 44 3.66 -0.19 -7.57
CA MET A 44 4.66 -0.15 -8.64
C MET A 44 5.67 1.01 -8.49
N HIS A 45 5.45 1.91 -7.52
CA HIS A 45 6.30 3.04 -7.23
C HIS A 45 7.13 2.79 -5.97
N ILE A 46 8.42 3.15 -6.05
CA ILE A 46 9.42 2.93 -5.00
C ILE A 46 9.39 3.97 -3.86
N THR A 47 8.33 4.77 -3.81
CA THR A 47 8.05 5.81 -2.79
C THR A 47 6.64 5.66 -2.22
N ALA A 48 6.01 4.50 -2.44
CA ALA A 48 4.71 4.14 -1.91
C ALA A 48 4.77 2.72 -1.33
N GLY A 49 3.79 2.36 -0.51
CA GLY A 49 3.66 1.04 0.09
C GLY A 49 2.24 0.50 -0.06
N VAL A 50 2.08 -0.80 0.12
CA VAL A 50 0.77 -1.46 0.28
C VAL A 50 0.86 -2.29 1.54
N TYR A 51 -0.12 -2.13 2.43
CA TYR A 51 -0.18 -2.84 3.69
C TYR A 51 -1.62 -3.18 4.07
N VAL A 52 -1.79 -4.07 5.05
CA VAL A 52 -3.07 -4.42 5.66
C VAL A 52 -3.02 -4.05 7.13
N ASN A 53 -3.97 -3.23 7.59
CA ASN A 53 -4.19 -2.90 8.99
C ASN A 53 -5.60 -2.31 9.16
N ASP A 54 -6.00 -2.04 10.41
CA ASP A 54 -7.31 -1.47 10.73
C ASP A 54 -7.48 -0.05 10.15
N ALA A 55 -8.66 0.23 9.61
CA ALA A 55 -9.01 1.50 8.96
C ALA A 55 -9.58 2.51 9.97
N GLU A 56 -8.86 2.69 11.08
CA GLU A 56 -9.23 3.59 12.17
C GLU A 56 -8.37 4.86 12.11
N SER A 57 -9.01 6.03 12.25
CA SER A 57 -8.35 7.33 12.11
C SER A 57 -7.18 7.56 13.06
N GLY A 58 -7.31 7.20 14.33
CA GLY A 58 -6.25 7.33 15.32
C GLY A 58 -5.06 6.43 15.02
N LEU A 59 -5.30 5.18 14.61
CA LEU A 59 -4.22 4.29 14.20
C LEU A 59 -3.49 4.79 12.94
N ILE A 60 -4.21 5.40 11.99
CA ILE A 60 -3.60 6.03 10.81
C ILE A 60 -2.69 7.20 11.24
N GLU A 61 -3.12 8.02 12.19
CA GLU A 61 -2.29 9.08 12.78
C GLU A 61 -1.06 8.48 13.51
N ASP A 62 -1.23 7.41 14.28
CA ASP A 62 -0.13 6.71 14.95
C ASP A 62 0.91 6.15 13.95
N ILE A 63 0.46 5.62 12.81
CA ILE A 63 1.33 5.13 11.74
C ILE A 63 2.15 6.28 11.14
N GLU A 64 1.51 7.42 10.87
CA GLU A 64 2.20 8.61 10.35
C GLU A 64 3.27 9.10 11.31
N GLU A 65 2.94 9.26 12.60
CA GLU A 65 3.89 9.66 13.64
C GLU A 65 5.05 8.67 13.78
N TRP A 66 4.75 7.36 13.72
CA TRP A 66 5.76 6.30 13.79
C TRP A 66 6.70 6.32 12.59
N LEU A 67 6.18 6.50 11.38
CA LEU A 67 6.99 6.59 10.15
C LEU A 67 7.87 7.83 10.16
N GLU A 68 7.35 8.99 10.55
CA GLU A 68 8.17 10.21 10.71
C GLU A 68 9.25 10.04 11.78
N LYS A 69 9.01 9.27 12.84
CA LYS A 69 10.03 8.99 13.84
C LYS A 69 11.15 8.08 13.31
N LEU A 70 10.82 7.07 12.51
CA LEU A 70 11.78 6.08 12.00
C LEU A 70 12.51 6.54 10.73
N ALA A 71 11.79 7.20 9.84
CA ALA A 71 12.24 7.68 8.54
C ALA A 71 11.78 9.14 8.34
N PRO A 72 12.25 10.09 9.16
CA PRO A 72 11.84 11.49 9.08
C PRO A 72 12.24 12.10 7.75
N TYR A 73 11.47 13.08 7.29
CA TYR A 73 12.01 13.99 6.28
C TYR A 73 13.30 14.65 6.78
N ARG A 74 14.33 14.68 5.92
CA ARG A 74 15.57 15.41 6.18
C ARG A 74 16.08 16.06 4.90
N PRO A 75 16.46 17.35 4.93
CA PRO A 75 16.94 18.03 3.74
C PRO A 75 18.30 17.49 3.26
N ASP A 76 19.07 16.82 4.13
CA ASP A 76 20.44 16.40 3.89
C ASP A 76 20.60 14.93 3.48
N TYR A 77 19.50 14.26 3.08
CA TYR A 77 19.60 12.93 2.50
C TYR A 77 20.56 12.93 1.30
N ARG A 78 21.44 11.93 1.24
CA ARG A 78 22.37 11.74 0.11
C ARG A 78 21.62 11.55 -1.21
N HIS A 79 20.40 11.02 -1.16
CA HIS A 79 19.53 10.87 -2.32
C HIS A 79 19.28 12.23 -2.99
N HIS A 80 19.13 13.31 -2.24
CA HIS A 80 18.81 14.65 -2.76
C HIS A 80 19.90 15.27 -3.65
N ARG A 81 21.07 14.63 -3.75
CA ARG A 81 22.10 15.00 -4.75
C ARG A 81 21.62 14.84 -6.19
N THR A 82 20.51 14.14 -6.41
CA THR A 82 19.83 14.01 -7.71
C THR A 82 18.94 15.20 -8.04
N GLY A 83 18.66 16.10 -7.10
CA GLY A 83 17.69 17.20 -7.24
C GLY A 83 16.30 16.89 -6.67
N GLU A 84 16.05 15.64 -6.29
CA GLU A 84 14.81 15.20 -5.65
C GLU A 84 14.82 15.50 -4.14
N MET A 85 13.64 15.52 -3.51
CA MET A 85 13.47 15.82 -2.08
C MET A 85 12.67 14.75 -1.31
N ASN A 86 12.55 13.55 -1.88
CA ASN A 86 11.69 12.45 -1.42
C ASN A 86 12.49 11.28 -0.79
N GLY A 87 13.68 11.55 -0.27
CA GLY A 87 14.57 10.52 0.26
C GLY A 87 13.93 9.72 1.41
N ASP A 88 13.09 10.35 2.21
CA ASP A 88 12.33 9.72 3.28
C ASP A 88 11.18 8.84 2.77
N ALA A 89 10.48 9.24 1.69
CA ALA A 89 9.40 8.44 1.11
C ALA A 89 9.89 7.06 0.64
N HIS A 90 11.11 6.98 0.09
CA HIS A 90 11.76 5.70 -0.20
C HIS A 90 11.99 4.85 1.05
N LEU A 91 12.41 5.46 2.16
CA LEU A 91 12.68 4.75 3.41
C LEU A 91 11.39 4.29 4.09
N LYS A 92 10.33 5.11 4.05
CA LYS A 92 8.98 4.75 4.51
C LYS A 92 8.43 3.59 3.69
N SER A 93 8.62 3.59 2.36
CA SER A 93 8.26 2.47 1.48
C SER A 93 8.98 1.17 1.86
N LEU A 94 10.27 1.23 2.24
CA LEU A 94 11.00 0.05 2.75
C LEU A 94 10.45 -0.46 4.09
N LEU A 95 9.98 0.42 4.97
CA LEU A 95 9.41 0.05 6.28
C LEU A 95 8.03 -0.59 6.14
N ILE A 96 7.15 0.02 5.35
CA ILE A 96 5.78 -0.46 5.11
C ILE A 96 5.74 -1.70 4.22
N HIS A 97 6.75 -1.82 3.34
CA HIS A 97 6.81 -2.77 2.24
C HIS A 97 5.88 -2.42 1.08
N HIS A 98 6.30 -2.83 -0.13
CA HIS A 98 5.63 -2.45 -1.37
C HIS A 98 4.45 -3.36 -1.73
N GLU A 99 4.28 -4.52 -1.10
CA GLU A 99 3.28 -5.50 -1.51
C GLU A 99 2.70 -6.34 -0.36
N VAL A 100 1.50 -6.86 -0.60
CA VAL A 100 0.84 -7.88 0.22
C VAL A 100 0.28 -8.99 -0.66
N ILE A 101 0.20 -10.19 -0.09
CA ILE A 101 -0.47 -11.34 -0.71
C ILE A 101 -1.64 -11.73 0.19
N VAL A 102 -2.85 -11.72 -0.37
CA VAL A 102 -4.08 -12.07 0.36
C VAL A 102 -4.69 -13.33 -0.27
N PRO A 103 -5.10 -14.35 0.51
CA PRO A 103 -5.78 -15.51 -0.03
C PRO A 103 -7.16 -15.16 -0.60
N ILE A 104 -7.57 -15.91 -1.61
CA ILE A 104 -8.94 -15.89 -2.14
C ILE A 104 -9.57 -17.23 -1.79
N THR A 105 -10.71 -17.19 -1.11
CA THR A 105 -11.50 -18.38 -0.72
C THR A 105 -12.98 -18.16 -1.05
N ASP A 106 -13.59 -19.13 -1.71
CA ASP A 106 -14.95 -19.06 -2.27
C ASP A 106 -15.20 -17.85 -3.20
N GLY A 107 -14.13 -17.28 -3.75
CA GLY A 107 -14.15 -16.08 -4.60
C GLY A 107 -14.31 -14.76 -3.84
N ARG A 108 -13.85 -14.71 -2.59
CA ARG A 108 -13.75 -13.50 -1.76
C ARG A 108 -12.35 -13.38 -1.19
N LEU A 109 -11.97 -12.15 -0.80
CA LEU A 109 -10.78 -11.96 0.02
C LEU A 109 -10.97 -12.68 1.36
N ASP A 110 -9.98 -13.48 1.76
CA ASP A 110 -9.99 -14.17 3.04
C ASP A 110 -9.22 -13.34 4.08
N LEU A 111 -9.93 -12.38 4.66
CA LEU A 111 -9.41 -11.39 5.60
C LEU A 111 -9.97 -11.61 7.01
N GLY A 112 -9.25 -11.07 8.00
CA GLY A 112 -9.75 -10.94 9.36
C GLY A 112 -10.91 -9.94 9.46
N PRO A 113 -11.51 -9.79 10.65
CA PRO A 113 -12.64 -8.88 10.87
C PRO A 113 -12.24 -7.40 10.99
N TRP A 114 -10.93 -7.09 10.96
CA TRP A 114 -10.35 -5.76 11.10
C TRP A 114 -9.35 -5.54 9.97
#